data_AF-A0A439S4R6-F1
#
_entry.id   AF-A0A439S4R6-F1
#
_cell.length_a   1.000
_cell.length_b   1.000
_cell.length_c   1.000
_cell.angle_alpha   90.00
_cell.angle_beta   90.00
_cell.angle_gamma   90.00
#
_symmetry.space_group_name_H-M   'P 1'
#
loop_
_entity.id
_entity.type
_entity.pdbx_description
1 polymer ?
#
loop_
_entity_poly.entity_id
_entity_poly.type
_entity_poly.pdbx_seq_one_letter_code
_entity_poly.pdbx_strand_id
1 'polypeptide(L)'
;MVSEDVATRKVLLDRLRSDVIGPKQGPEEVIDERPSGRYLTGILYPQQSEFSEEEDEKVTEENGAGAGTGEDDEQQQAVSLFRSFKPATCGFSFSVRITGTDAHLSLHVGFGRFEPFEDAVGAEREGAERRHPRTLWRRVPTTLGPLPIGLVEIADETELVEGLGLFKKVRREGDLALVTLQFINRHREISRDVVAKKKNAEPAEAADPLVVYDQFSRERGTFFQFKATVTCEPGCEFVPRPRALHGNDDDERVADLIYRDFAEYAVGHTSSAHWEPADRPTSVSLTWLPTSLVKRMDAAGDPILAEELAKTKLGGLRGLALATARTEDVFETLRAVAAGYAKWIADRRTESLNLSDERLIRQADLNLVRCSEALERIARGISLLEDDPVALRAFRLANRAMYIQAGWAGARRTAHLDVDPDNAFAFAWRPFQIAFALLCLPGAADRGHLDREVFDLIWFPTGGGKTEAYLLLAAFVLFHRRLV
;
A
#
# COMPACT_ATOMS: atom_id res chain seq x y z
N MET A 1 3.45 -2.76 -27.57
CA MET A 1 4.15 -2.89 -26.28
C MET A 1 3.35 -2.31 -25.12
N VAL A 2 3.12 -0.98 -25.01
CA VAL A 2 2.37 -0.40 -23.85
C VAL A 2 0.93 -0.94 -23.70
N SER A 3 0.21 -1.21 -24.82
CA SER A 3 -1.15 -1.77 -24.76
C SER A 3 -1.20 -3.24 -24.32
N GLU A 4 -0.11 -3.98 -24.53
CA GLU A 4 -0.01 -5.41 -24.25
C GLU A 4 0.26 -5.65 -22.76
N ASP A 5 1.13 -4.82 -22.15
CA ASP A 5 1.39 -4.83 -20.70
C ASP A 5 0.15 -4.48 -19.88
N VAL A 6 -0.67 -3.54 -20.36
CA VAL A 6 -1.93 -3.15 -19.70
C VAL A 6 -2.95 -4.28 -19.77
N ALA A 7 -3.05 -4.96 -20.92
CA ALA A 7 -3.94 -6.11 -21.08
C ALA A 7 -3.51 -7.29 -20.18
N THR A 8 -2.22 -7.62 -20.15
CA THR A 8 -1.68 -8.67 -19.26
C THR A 8 -1.92 -8.34 -17.80
N ARG A 9 -1.69 -7.09 -17.37
CA ARG A 9 -1.98 -6.66 -15.98
C ARG A 9 -3.46 -6.85 -15.63
N LYS A 10 -4.36 -6.47 -16.53
CA LYS A 10 -5.80 -6.64 -16.31
C LYS A 10 -6.16 -8.11 -16.12
N VAL A 11 -5.64 -9.01 -16.96
CA VAL A 11 -5.86 -10.46 -16.83
C VAL A 11 -5.37 -11.00 -15.48
N LEU A 12 -4.19 -10.57 -15.02
CA LEU A 12 -3.66 -10.99 -13.73
C LEU A 12 -4.52 -10.48 -12.56
N LEU A 13 -4.97 -9.23 -12.61
CA LEU A 13 -5.85 -8.66 -11.59
C LEU A 13 -7.22 -9.34 -11.55
N ASP A 14 -7.81 -9.59 -12.72
CA ASP A 14 -9.09 -10.29 -12.83
C ASP A 14 -8.97 -11.72 -12.30
N ARG A 15 -7.85 -12.40 -12.58
CA ARG A 15 -7.59 -13.74 -12.04
C ARG A 15 -7.40 -13.72 -10.53
N LEU A 16 -6.58 -12.80 -10.01
CA LEU A 16 -6.38 -12.64 -8.57
C LEU A 16 -7.71 -12.36 -7.86
N ARG A 17 -8.54 -11.47 -8.42
CA ARG A 17 -9.88 -11.18 -7.89
C ARG A 17 -10.77 -12.42 -7.87
N SER A 18 -10.75 -13.19 -8.94
CA SER A 18 -11.51 -14.44 -9.06
C SER A 18 -11.07 -15.51 -8.06
N ASP A 19 -9.76 -15.60 -7.78
CA ASP A 19 -9.22 -16.58 -6.84
C ASP A 19 -9.41 -16.14 -5.36
N VAL A 20 -9.28 -14.84 -5.05
CA VAL A 20 -9.29 -14.33 -3.66
C VAL A 20 -10.70 -13.96 -3.18
N ILE A 21 -11.54 -13.39 -4.04
CA ILE A 21 -12.92 -12.97 -3.70
C ILE A 21 -13.94 -13.93 -4.33
N GLY A 22 -13.74 -14.29 -5.60
CA GLY A 22 -14.70 -15.06 -6.39
C GLY A 22 -15.94 -14.27 -6.81
N PRO A 23 -17.02 -14.96 -7.22
CA PRO A 23 -17.02 -16.39 -7.53
C PRO A 23 -16.15 -16.71 -8.76
N LYS A 24 -15.59 -17.91 -8.83
CA LYS A 24 -14.63 -18.29 -9.88
C LYS A 24 -15.30 -18.93 -11.08
N GLN A 25 -16.35 -19.72 -10.87
CA GLN A 25 -17.02 -20.47 -11.94
C GLN A 25 -18.39 -19.86 -12.33
N GLY A 26 -18.58 -18.57 -12.07
CA GLY A 26 -19.80 -17.84 -12.40
C GLY A 26 -20.76 -17.64 -11.21
N PRO A 27 -21.93 -17.04 -11.44
CA PRO A 27 -22.83 -16.58 -10.38
C PRO A 27 -23.45 -17.73 -9.55
N GLU A 28 -23.59 -18.92 -10.12
CA GLU A 28 -24.20 -20.11 -9.48
C GLU A 28 -23.19 -21.26 -9.36
N GLU A 29 -21.91 -20.95 -9.16
CA GLU A 29 -20.86 -21.96 -9.09
C GLU A 29 -21.13 -23.09 -8.08
N VAL A 30 -20.64 -24.28 -8.41
CA VAL A 30 -20.67 -25.45 -7.55
C VAL A 30 -19.24 -25.83 -7.20
N ILE A 31 -18.96 -25.95 -5.90
CA ILE A 31 -17.63 -26.29 -5.39
C ILE A 31 -17.70 -27.51 -4.47
N ASP A 32 -16.61 -28.28 -4.43
CA ASP A 32 -16.47 -29.52 -3.65
C ASP A 32 -15.68 -29.34 -2.34
N GLU A 33 -15.36 -28.09 -2.00
CA GLU A 33 -14.69 -27.67 -0.78
C GLU A 33 -15.52 -26.61 -0.06
N ARG A 34 -15.21 -26.33 1.21
CA ARG A 34 -15.92 -25.29 1.98
C ARG A 34 -15.69 -23.91 1.36
N PRO A 35 -16.75 -23.12 1.11
CA PRO A 35 -16.61 -21.79 0.52
C PRO A 35 -15.69 -20.87 1.35
N SER A 36 -15.75 -20.94 2.68
CA SER A 36 -14.86 -20.17 3.58
C SER A 36 -13.39 -20.55 3.52
N GLY A 37 -13.05 -21.74 3.01
CA GLY A 37 -11.67 -22.16 2.75
C GLY A 37 -11.19 -21.83 1.33
N ARG A 38 -12.12 -21.61 0.39
CA ARG A 38 -11.81 -21.28 -1.01
C ARG A 38 -11.53 -19.80 -1.23
N TYR A 39 -12.30 -18.94 -0.57
CA TYR A 39 -12.20 -17.47 -0.71
C TYR A 39 -11.61 -16.85 0.56
N LEU A 40 -10.82 -15.79 0.38
CA LEU A 40 -10.05 -15.17 1.46
C LEU A 40 -10.69 -13.87 1.97
N THR A 41 -11.42 -13.15 1.11
CA THR A 41 -12.01 -11.84 1.46
C THR A 41 -13.31 -11.60 0.71
N GLY A 42 -14.02 -10.52 1.01
CA GLY A 42 -15.39 -10.34 0.55
C GLY A 42 -16.42 -11.07 1.40
N ILE A 43 -16.07 -11.42 2.64
CA ILE A 43 -16.85 -12.36 3.47
C ILE A 43 -17.31 -11.66 4.75
N LEU A 44 -18.60 -11.75 5.04
CA LEU A 44 -19.17 -11.41 6.35
C LEU A 44 -19.54 -12.72 7.06
N TYR A 45 -18.69 -13.11 8.00
CA TYR A 45 -18.90 -14.32 8.81
C TYR A 45 -19.99 -14.10 9.86
N PRO A 46 -20.62 -15.16 10.38
CA PRO A 46 -21.43 -15.06 11.59
C PRO A 46 -20.64 -14.41 12.73
N GLN A 47 -21.35 -13.75 13.64
CA GLN A 47 -20.73 -13.22 14.85
C GLN A 47 -20.14 -14.37 15.68
N GLN A 48 -19.03 -14.08 16.36
CA GLN A 48 -18.32 -15.04 17.20
C GLN A 48 -17.66 -16.19 16.43
N SER A 49 -17.52 -16.08 15.10
CA SER A 49 -16.71 -17.00 14.31
C SER A 49 -15.23 -16.86 14.65
N GLU A 50 -14.66 -17.86 15.33
CA GLU A 50 -13.23 -17.95 15.65
C GLU A 50 -12.45 -18.52 14.45
N PHE A 51 -11.20 -18.09 14.30
CA PHE A 51 -10.20 -18.79 13.48
C PHE A 51 -9.92 -20.18 14.08
N SER A 52 -9.56 -21.15 13.24
CA SER A 52 -9.09 -22.45 13.76
C SER A 52 -7.67 -22.33 14.32
N GLU A 53 -7.26 -23.26 15.20
CA GLU A 53 -5.89 -23.29 15.76
C GLU A 53 -4.79 -23.24 14.67
N GLU A 54 -4.95 -23.98 13.56
CA GLU A 54 -4.03 -23.93 12.42
C GLU A 54 -4.04 -22.60 11.63
N GLU A 55 -5.16 -21.87 11.66
CA GLU A 55 -5.27 -20.54 11.06
C GLU A 55 -4.65 -19.49 11.98
N ASP A 56 -4.87 -19.61 13.29
CA ASP A 56 -4.30 -18.74 14.31
C ASP A 56 -2.77 -18.85 14.36
N GLU A 57 -2.20 -20.08 14.33
CA GLU A 57 -0.75 -20.30 14.31
C GLU A 57 -0.08 -19.56 13.13
N LYS A 58 -0.68 -19.65 11.93
CA LYS A 58 -0.19 -18.92 10.74
C LYS A 58 -0.33 -17.41 10.86
N VAL A 59 -1.42 -16.91 11.45
CA VAL A 59 -1.62 -15.47 11.70
C VAL A 59 -0.60 -14.94 12.70
N THR A 60 -0.24 -15.71 13.72
CA THR A 60 0.85 -15.37 14.64
C THR A 60 2.23 -15.37 13.97
N GLU A 61 2.51 -16.34 13.09
CA GLU A 61 3.78 -16.39 12.35
C GLU A 61 3.92 -15.22 11.36
N GLU A 62 2.87 -14.89 10.60
CA GLU A 62 2.89 -13.79 9.62
C GLU A 62 3.01 -12.41 10.28
N ASN A 63 2.39 -12.20 11.45
CA ASN A 63 2.54 -10.96 12.21
C ASN A 63 3.88 -10.89 12.99
N GLY A 64 4.53 -12.03 13.23
CA GLY A 64 5.83 -12.11 13.92
C GLY A 64 7.05 -11.95 13.00
N ALA A 65 6.90 -12.07 11.68
CA ALA A 65 8.02 -12.08 10.73
C ALA A 65 8.65 -10.71 10.42
N GLY A 66 8.24 -9.63 11.10
CA GLY A 66 8.71 -8.26 10.88
C GLY A 66 9.64 -7.67 11.92
N ALA A 67 9.85 -8.32 13.07
CA ALA A 67 10.67 -7.76 14.15
C ALA A 67 12.13 -8.19 14.00
N GLY A 68 12.96 -7.28 13.48
CA GLY A 68 14.41 -7.39 13.58
C GLY A 68 14.83 -7.48 15.04
N THR A 69 15.80 -8.34 15.32
CA THR A 69 16.41 -8.54 16.65
C THR A 69 16.97 -7.22 17.18
N GLY A 70 16.21 -6.57 18.06
CA GLY A 70 16.60 -5.40 18.83
C GLY A 70 16.08 -5.59 20.25
N GLU A 71 16.98 -5.47 21.22
CA GLU A 71 16.74 -5.67 22.65
C GLU A 71 15.77 -4.61 23.19
N ASP A 72 14.46 -4.84 23.04
CA ASP A 72 13.35 -4.16 23.75
C ASP A 72 12.17 -5.15 23.93
N ASP A 73 12.49 -6.38 24.33
CA ASP A 73 11.60 -7.55 24.33
C ASP A 73 10.57 -7.60 25.48
N GLU A 74 10.57 -6.62 26.40
CA GLU A 74 9.70 -6.67 27.60
C GLU A 74 8.42 -5.81 27.52
N GLN A 75 8.26 -4.97 26.48
CA GLN A 75 7.04 -4.15 26.30
C GLN A 75 6.19 -4.49 25.07
N GLN A 76 6.68 -5.38 24.18
CA GLN A 76 5.89 -5.86 23.04
C GLN A 76 5.06 -7.14 23.35
N GLN A 77 5.25 -7.75 24.52
CA GLN A 77 4.49 -8.93 24.96
C GLN A 77 3.12 -8.63 25.60
N ALA A 78 2.54 -7.45 25.37
CA ALA A 78 1.25 -7.05 25.96
C ALA A 78 0.12 -6.77 24.94
N VAL A 79 0.26 -7.22 23.68
CA VAL A 79 -0.92 -7.52 22.86
C VAL A 79 -1.14 -9.02 22.90
N SER A 80 -1.58 -9.51 24.06
CA SER A 80 -2.23 -10.81 24.15
C SER A 80 -3.35 -10.81 23.11
N LEU A 81 -3.14 -11.53 22.01
CA LEU A 81 -4.11 -11.78 20.95
C LEU A 81 -5.35 -12.44 21.57
N PHE A 82 -6.24 -11.61 22.09
CA PHE A 82 -7.61 -11.97 22.40
C PHE A 82 -8.18 -12.56 21.12
N ARG A 83 -8.54 -13.85 21.15
CA ARG A 83 -9.22 -14.60 20.08
C ARG A 83 -9.80 -13.69 19.00
N SER A 84 -9.04 -13.46 17.94
CA SER A 84 -9.47 -12.60 16.86
C SER A 84 -10.68 -13.27 16.22
N PHE A 85 -11.82 -12.58 16.15
CA PHE A 85 -12.99 -13.11 15.46
C PHE A 85 -12.90 -12.77 13.97
N LYS A 86 -13.40 -13.67 13.11
CA LYS A 86 -13.58 -13.38 11.69
C LYS A 86 -14.58 -12.22 11.53
N PRO A 87 -14.38 -11.33 10.55
CA PRO A 87 -15.18 -10.11 10.42
C PRO A 87 -16.64 -10.42 10.10
N ALA A 88 -17.54 -9.97 10.97
CA ALA A 88 -18.99 -10.07 10.79
C ALA A 88 -19.63 -8.77 10.28
N THR A 89 -18.82 -7.73 10.07
CA THR A 89 -19.30 -6.41 9.63
C THR A 89 -18.41 -5.80 8.56
N CYS A 90 -18.99 -4.99 7.69
CA CYS A 90 -18.25 -4.09 6.80
C CYS A 90 -19.06 -2.82 6.58
N GLY A 91 -18.44 -1.74 6.14
CA GLY A 91 -19.16 -0.51 5.83
C GLY A 91 -18.31 0.51 5.12
N PHE A 92 -18.93 1.65 4.84
CA PHE A 92 -18.20 2.85 4.42
C PHE A 92 -18.86 4.10 4.98
N SER A 93 -18.07 5.16 5.08
CA SER A 93 -18.56 6.51 5.36
C SER A 93 -18.21 7.44 4.21
N PHE A 94 -19.11 8.36 3.88
CA PHE A 94 -18.94 9.33 2.80
C PHE A 94 -19.70 10.62 3.12
N SER A 95 -19.44 11.66 2.34
CA SER A 95 -20.07 12.97 2.51
C SER A 95 -20.90 13.33 1.29
N VAL A 96 -22.07 13.92 1.54
CA VAL A 96 -23.04 14.30 0.51
C VAL A 96 -23.47 15.73 0.77
N ARG A 97 -23.58 16.54 -0.28
CA ARG A 97 -24.26 17.84 -0.24
C ARG A 97 -25.71 17.67 -0.68
N ILE A 98 -26.61 18.24 0.09
CA ILE A 98 -28.05 18.28 -0.15
C ILE A 98 -28.36 19.58 -0.92
N THR A 99 -28.85 19.43 -2.15
CA THR A 99 -29.19 20.54 -3.05
C THR A 99 -30.70 20.67 -3.30
N GLY A 100 -31.48 19.64 -2.97
CA GLY A 100 -32.94 19.59 -3.16
C GLY A 100 -33.70 19.15 -1.91
N THR A 101 -35.02 19.31 -1.95
CA THR A 101 -35.92 19.00 -0.81
C THR A 101 -36.27 17.52 -0.67
N ASP A 102 -36.10 16.71 -1.72
CA ASP A 102 -36.38 15.26 -1.73
C ASP A 102 -35.10 14.43 -1.92
N ALA A 103 -33.99 14.97 -1.40
CA ALA A 103 -32.67 14.39 -1.54
C ALA A 103 -32.53 13.06 -0.79
N HIS A 104 -32.24 11.99 -1.51
CA HIS A 104 -31.99 10.67 -0.96
C HIS A 104 -30.93 9.92 -1.78
N LEU A 105 -30.42 8.84 -1.21
CA LEU A 105 -29.46 7.98 -1.87
C LEU A 105 -30.12 6.67 -2.28
N SER A 106 -29.60 6.04 -3.34
CA SER A 106 -30.01 4.72 -3.78
C SER A 106 -28.93 3.70 -3.42
N LEU A 107 -29.23 2.80 -2.48
CA LEU A 107 -28.35 1.72 -2.07
C LEU A 107 -28.67 0.41 -2.81
N HIS A 108 -27.65 -0.21 -3.39
CA HIS A 108 -27.70 -1.57 -3.93
C HIS A 108 -26.75 -2.46 -3.15
N VAL A 109 -27.20 -3.66 -2.78
CA VAL A 109 -26.43 -4.64 -2.03
C VAL A 109 -26.41 -5.95 -2.81
N GLY A 110 -25.27 -6.63 -2.86
CA GLY A 110 -25.14 -7.93 -3.52
C GLY A 110 -24.25 -8.87 -2.73
N PHE A 111 -24.58 -10.15 -2.69
CA PHE A 111 -23.79 -11.19 -2.03
C PHE A 111 -24.12 -12.57 -2.61
N GLY A 112 -23.40 -13.59 -2.16
CA GLY A 112 -23.71 -14.99 -2.38
C GLY A 112 -23.88 -15.72 -1.06
N ARG A 113 -24.81 -16.66 -1.01
CA ARG A 113 -24.89 -17.70 0.03
C ARG A 113 -24.52 -19.04 -0.59
N PHE A 114 -24.00 -19.97 0.19
CA PHE A 114 -23.72 -21.31 -0.28
C PHE A 114 -24.59 -22.33 0.43
N GLU A 115 -25.29 -23.13 -0.37
CA GLU A 115 -26.16 -24.19 0.13
C GLU A 115 -25.51 -25.55 -0.10
N PRO A 116 -25.35 -26.38 0.96
CA PRO A 116 -24.80 -27.71 0.81
C PRO A 116 -25.82 -28.67 0.18
N PHE A 117 -25.36 -29.54 -0.69
CA PHE A 117 -26.13 -30.67 -1.23
C PHE A 117 -25.23 -31.90 -1.40
N GLU A 118 -25.82 -33.09 -1.37
CA GLU A 118 -25.08 -34.33 -1.59
C GLU A 118 -25.07 -34.68 -3.08
N ASP A 119 -23.90 -35.05 -3.60
CA ASP A 119 -23.80 -35.60 -4.94
C ASP A 119 -24.31 -37.05 -4.97
N ALA A 120 -25.51 -37.24 -5.53
CA ALA A 120 -26.11 -38.56 -5.69
C ALA A 120 -25.38 -39.43 -6.74
N VAL A 121 -24.57 -38.83 -7.63
CA VAL A 121 -23.91 -39.53 -8.75
C VAL A 121 -22.61 -40.20 -8.30
N GLY A 122 -21.93 -39.67 -7.28
CA GLY A 122 -20.72 -40.28 -6.69
C GLY A 122 -20.94 -41.55 -5.87
N ALA A 123 -22.20 -41.97 -5.70
CA ALA A 123 -22.60 -43.18 -4.96
C ALA A 123 -22.70 -44.44 -5.84
N GLU A 124 -22.28 -44.39 -7.11
CA GLU A 124 -22.16 -45.59 -7.93
C GLU A 124 -20.93 -46.43 -7.51
N ARG A 125 -21.20 -47.72 -7.26
CA ARG A 125 -20.25 -48.70 -6.74
C ARG A 125 -19.19 -49.05 -7.78
N GLU A 126 -17.93 -48.68 -7.52
CA GLU A 126 -16.77 -49.44 -8.01
C GLU A 126 -16.13 -50.19 -6.82
N GLY A 127 -16.39 -51.49 -6.73
CA GLY A 127 -15.71 -52.36 -5.75
C GLY A 127 -16.18 -52.25 -4.30
N ALA A 128 -15.52 -53.00 -3.41
CA ALA A 128 -15.91 -53.26 -2.03
C ALA A 128 -15.74 -52.09 -1.05
N GLU A 129 -15.38 -50.90 -1.52
CA GLU A 129 -15.24 -49.69 -0.69
C GLU A 129 -16.39 -48.72 -0.96
N ARG A 130 -17.24 -48.50 0.05
CA ARG A 130 -18.26 -47.46 0.03
C ARG A 130 -17.58 -46.09 0.06
N ARG A 131 -17.59 -45.35 -1.06
CA ARG A 131 -17.30 -43.90 -1.03
C ARG A 131 -18.43 -43.19 -0.28
N HIS A 132 -18.08 -42.42 0.73
CA HIS A 132 -19.02 -41.52 1.40
C HIS A 132 -19.48 -40.42 0.42
N PRO A 133 -20.76 -40.01 0.45
CA PRO A 133 -21.26 -38.93 -0.41
C PRO A 133 -20.44 -37.67 -0.16
N ARG A 134 -19.98 -37.04 -1.25
CA ARG A 134 -19.27 -35.76 -1.19
C ARG A 134 -20.29 -34.64 -1.01
N THR A 135 -20.08 -33.79 -0.01
CA THR A 135 -20.83 -32.54 0.15
C THR A 135 -20.33 -31.55 -0.89
N LEU A 136 -21.22 -31.13 -1.78
CA LEU A 136 -21.01 -30.04 -2.71
C LEU A 136 -21.73 -28.78 -2.22
N TRP A 137 -21.27 -27.63 -2.64
CA TRP A 137 -21.84 -26.33 -2.27
C TRP A 137 -22.26 -25.58 -3.51
N ARG A 138 -23.54 -25.20 -3.58
CA ARG A 138 -24.07 -24.38 -4.66
C ARG A 138 -24.17 -22.94 -4.20
N ARG A 139 -23.61 -22.02 -4.99
CA ARG A 139 -23.77 -20.58 -4.76
C ARG A 139 -25.17 -20.11 -5.18
N VAL A 140 -25.83 -19.38 -4.29
CA VAL A 140 -27.09 -18.66 -4.52
C VAL A 140 -26.79 -17.15 -4.52
N PRO A 141 -26.74 -16.48 -5.69
CA PRO A 141 -26.59 -15.04 -5.78
C PRO A 141 -27.82 -14.31 -5.20
N THR A 142 -27.61 -13.20 -4.53
CA THR A 142 -28.70 -12.31 -4.10
C THR A 142 -28.32 -10.86 -4.34
N THR A 143 -29.26 -10.09 -4.87
CA THR A 143 -29.16 -8.64 -5.08
C THR A 143 -30.36 -7.96 -4.45
N LEU A 144 -30.13 -6.90 -3.70
CA LEU A 144 -31.14 -6.06 -3.05
C LEU A 144 -31.02 -4.63 -3.55
N GLY A 145 -32.16 -3.96 -3.68
CA GLY A 145 -32.26 -2.54 -4.02
C GLY A 145 -32.80 -2.24 -5.44
N PRO A 146 -32.93 -0.96 -5.79
CA PRO A 146 -32.50 0.21 -5.01
C PRO A 146 -33.27 0.37 -3.69
N LEU A 147 -32.55 0.57 -2.60
CA LEU A 147 -33.09 0.88 -1.28
C LEU A 147 -32.89 2.37 -1.00
N PRO A 148 -33.95 3.16 -0.76
CA PRO A 148 -33.80 4.59 -0.50
C PRO A 148 -33.19 4.82 0.89
N ILE A 149 -32.14 5.63 0.94
CA ILE A 149 -31.53 6.11 2.18
C ILE A 149 -31.80 7.60 2.30
N GLY A 150 -32.68 7.97 3.23
CA GLY A 150 -32.97 9.36 3.53
C GLY A 150 -31.77 10.08 4.16
N LEU A 151 -31.61 11.37 3.83
CA LEU A 151 -30.54 12.22 4.36
C LEU A 151 -30.99 13.04 5.59
N VAL A 152 -31.87 12.46 6.41
CA VAL A 152 -32.31 13.03 7.69
C VAL A 152 -31.43 12.52 8.82
N GLU A 153 -31.24 13.30 9.88
CA GLU A 153 -30.45 12.84 11.03
C GLU A 153 -31.06 11.58 11.64
N ILE A 154 -30.28 10.51 11.65
CA ILE A 154 -30.73 9.19 12.10
C ILE A 154 -29.54 8.37 12.55
N ALA A 155 -29.79 7.45 13.49
CA ALA A 155 -28.92 6.36 13.86
C ALA A 155 -29.80 5.15 14.18
N ASP A 156 -29.98 4.26 13.22
CA ASP A 156 -30.89 3.11 13.33
C ASP A 156 -30.30 1.86 12.66
N GLU A 157 -30.85 0.70 13.02
CA GLU A 157 -30.54 -0.57 12.39
C GLU A 157 -31.83 -1.16 11.80
N THR A 158 -31.76 -1.57 10.54
CA THR A 158 -32.87 -2.23 9.83
C THR A 158 -32.40 -3.55 9.26
N GLU A 159 -33.22 -4.58 9.32
CA GLU A 159 -32.94 -5.85 8.64
C GLU A 159 -33.24 -5.74 7.15
N LEU A 160 -32.28 -6.10 6.30
CA LEU A 160 -32.41 -6.07 4.84
C LEU A 160 -33.01 -7.37 4.30
N VAL A 161 -32.50 -8.48 4.80
CA VAL A 161 -32.96 -9.86 4.61
C VAL A 161 -32.60 -10.64 5.86
N GLU A 162 -33.18 -11.83 6.03
CA GLU A 162 -32.90 -12.72 7.16
C GLU A 162 -31.38 -12.81 7.46
N GLY A 163 -31.00 -12.30 8.64
CA GLY A 163 -29.63 -12.33 9.14
C GLY A 163 -28.67 -11.27 8.58
N LEU A 164 -29.10 -10.38 7.70
CA LEU A 164 -28.32 -9.22 7.24
C LEU A 164 -28.93 -7.92 7.73
N GLY A 165 -28.27 -7.27 8.69
CA GLY A 165 -28.62 -5.94 9.18
C GLY A 165 -27.90 -4.84 8.41
N LEU A 166 -28.53 -3.67 8.34
CA LEU A 166 -27.96 -2.41 7.89
C LEU A 166 -28.12 -1.38 9.01
N PHE A 167 -27.01 -0.99 9.61
CA PHE A 167 -26.93 0.19 10.47
C PHE A 167 -26.66 1.43 9.62
N LYS A 168 -27.52 2.44 9.74
CA LYS A 168 -27.41 3.73 9.05
C LYS A 168 -27.18 4.81 10.08
N LYS A 169 -26.19 5.66 9.83
CA LYS A 169 -25.96 6.87 10.62
C LYS A 169 -25.77 8.06 9.70
N VAL A 170 -26.63 9.06 9.85
CA VAL A 170 -26.57 10.32 9.10
C VAL A 170 -26.46 11.45 10.11
N ARG A 171 -25.43 12.29 9.96
CA ARG A 171 -25.26 13.54 10.70
C ARG A 171 -25.34 14.71 9.73
N ARG A 172 -26.05 15.77 10.10
CA ARG A 172 -26.17 16.95 9.24
C ARG A 172 -25.39 18.13 9.77
N GLU A 173 -24.81 18.90 8.86
CA GLU A 173 -24.15 20.17 9.14
C GLU A 173 -24.48 21.13 7.99
N GLY A 174 -25.53 21.94 8.17
CA GLY A 174 -26.05 22.79 7.09
C GLY A 174 -26.60 21.98 5.90
N ASP A 175 -26.02 22.21 4.73
CA ASP A 175 -26.30 21.48 3.48
C ASP A 175 -25.49 20.19 3.36
N LEU A 176 -24.58 19.88 4.30
CA LEU A 176 -23.79 18.67 4.29
C LEU A 176 -24.44 17.56 5.12
N ALA A 177 -24.32 16.32 4.63
CA ALA A 177 -24.66 15.09 5.32
C ALA A 177 -23.45 14.15 5.36
N LEU A 178 -23.04 13.76 6.56
CA LEU A 178 -22.06 12.70 6.79
C LEU A 178 -22.80 11.39 6.98
N VAL A 179 -22.65 10.47 6.04
CA VAL A 179 -23.38 9.19 6.01
C VAL A 179 -22.43 8.06 6.31
N THR A 180 -22.83 7.16 7.20
CA THR A 180 -22.14 5.89 7.48
C THR A 180 -23.13 4.76 7.33
N LEU A 181 -22.80 3.80 6.47
CA LEU A 181 -23.56 2.58 6.26
C LEU A 181 -22.71 1.40 6.70
N GLN A 182 -23.21 0.61 7.65
CA GLN A 182 -22.54 -0.60 8.14
C GLN A 182 -23.47 -1.79 7.99
N PHE A 183 -22.98 -2.82 7.31
CA PHE A 183 -23.64 -4.09 7.10
C PHE A 183 -23.17 -5.06 8.17
N ILE A 184 -24.13 -5.75 8.78
CA ILE A 184 -23.90 -6.59 9.96
C ILE A 184 -24.48 -7.97 9.66
N ASN A 185 -23.64 -9.00 9.67
CA ASN A 185 -24.13 -10.35 9.76
C ASN A 185 -24.66 -10.58 11.18
N ARG A 186 -25.97 -10.84 11.28
CA ARG A 186 -26.67 -11.08 12.55
C ARG A 186 -26.71 -12.55 12.92
N HIS A 187 -26.33 -13.45 12.01
CA HIS A 187 -26.14 -14.86 12.35
C HIS A 187 -25.05 -14.99 13.42
N ARG A 188 -25.17 -15.99 14.28
CA ARG A 188 -24.17 -16.31 15.30
C ARG A 188 -23.66 -17.72 15.11
N GLU A 189 -22.35 -17.88 15.13
CA GLU A 189 -21.75 -19.20 15.22
C GLU A 189 -21.72 -19.63 16.69
N ILE A 190 -22.26 -20.81 16.98
CA ILE A 190 -22.10 -21.41 18.31
C ILE A 190 -20.80 -22.23 18.30
N SER A 191 -19.99 -22.05 19.36
CA SER A 191 -18.77 -22.84 19.58
C SER A 191 -19.03 -24.35 19.43
N ARG A 192 -18.07 -25.04 18.79
CA ARG A 192 -18.11 -26.49 18.55
C ARG A 192 -18.40 -27.29 19.82
N ASP A 193 -17.93 -26.84 20.98
CA ASP A 193 -18.15 -27.51 22.27
C ASP A 193 -19.61 -27.53 22.71
N VAL A 194 -20.37 -26.48 22.37
CA VAL A 194 -21.80 -26.38 22.70
C VAL A 194 -22.62 -27.21 21.72
N VAL A 195 -22.25 -27.24 20.43
CA VAL A 195 -22.88 -28.12 19.43
C VAL A 195 -22.65 -29.60 19.78
N ALA A 196 -21.45 -29.97 20.23
CA ALA A 196 -21.13 -31.33 20.67
C ALA A 196 -21.94 -31.75 21.91
N LYS A 197 -22.15 -30.84 22.87
CA LYS A 197 -22.97 -31.09 24.07
C LYS A 197 -24.47 -31.13 23.78
N LYS A 198 -24.97 -30.37 22.80
CA LYS A 198 -26.40 -30.34 22.43
C LYS A 198 -26.86 -31.50 21.54
N LYS A 199 -25.96 -32.31 20.96
CA LYS A 199 -26.33 -33.52 20.18
C LYS A 199 -27.24 -34.51 20.92
N ASN A 200 -27.26 -34.47 22.26
CA ASN A 200 -28.08 -35.34 23.12
C ASN A 200 -29.17 -34.60 23.92
N ALA A 201 -29.41 -33.30 23.67
CA ALA A 201 -30.42 -32.52 24.40
C ALA A 201 -31.71 -32.39 23.57
N GLU A 202 -32.86 -32.67 24.18
CA GLU A 202 -34.16 -32.37 23.57
C GLU A 202 -34.28 -30.87 23.25
N PRO A 203 -34.90 -30.50 22.12
CA PRO A 203 -35.00 -29.11 21.69
C PRO A 203 -36.02 -28.35 22.54
N ALA A 204 -35.59 -27.83 23.69
CA ALA A 204 -36.39 -26.94 24.51
C ALA A 204 -36.16 -25.48 24.10
N GLU A 205 -37.29 -24.82 23.77
CA GLU A 205 -37.52 -23.38 23.62
C GLU A 205 -36.91 -22.69 22.38
N ALA A 206 -37.80 -22.00 21.65
CA ALA A 206 -37.62 -21.27 20.39
C ALA A 206 -36.16 -21.13 19.93
N ALA A 207 -35.72 -22.04 19.06
CA ALA A 207 -34.41 -21.95 18.42
C ALA A 207 -34.31 -20.59 17.72
N ASP A 208 -33.39 -19.73 18.19
CA ASP A 208 -33.06 -18.47 17.53
C ASP A 208 -32.82 -18.73 16.04
N PRO A 209 -33.64 -18.15 15.13
CA PRO A 209 -33.52 -18.43 13.69
C PRO A 209 -32.18 -17.99 13.12
N LEU A 210 -31.48 -17.07 13.80
CA LEU A 210 -30.16 -16.58 13.42
C LEU A 210 -29.02 -17.52 13.87
N VAL A 211 -29.36 -18.64 14.52
CA VAL A 211 -28.42 -19.64 14.99
C VAL A 211 -28.65 -20.95 14.25
N VAL A 212 -27.69 -21.33 13.43
CA VAL A 212 -27.69 -22.63 12.75
C VAL A 212 -26.94 -23.65 13.63
N TYR A 213 -27.56 -24.77 13.96
CA TYR A 213 -27.02 -25.78 14.89
C TYR A 213 -26.33 -26.98 14.21
N ASP A 214 -26.08 -26.90 12.91
CA ASP A 214 -25.47 -27.99 12.13
C ASP A 214 -23.95 -27.82 11.93
N GLN A 215 -23.30 -28.86 11.40
CA GLN A 215 -21.86 -28.86 11.10
C GLN A 215 -21.42 -27.85 10.02
N PHE A 216 -22.39 -27.25 9.33
CA PHE A 216 -22.26 -26.29 8.24
C PHE A 216 -22.77 -24.90 8.64
N SER A 217 -23.08 -24.69 9.92
CA SER A 217 -23.66 -23.47 10.48
C SER A 217 -22.92 -22.21 10.07
N ARG A 218 -21.59 -22.25 10.13
CA ARG A 218 -20.71 -21.18 9.63
C ARG A 218 -21.00 -20.84 8.18
N GLU A 219 -20.92 -21.81 7.27
CA GLU A 219 -21.08 -21.57 5.83
C GLU A 219 -22.49 -21.08 5.48
N ARG A 220 -23.52 -21.67 6.10
CA ARG A 220 -24.92 -21.30 5.86
C ARG A 220 -25.25 -19.88 6.35
N GLY A 221 -24.64 -19.48 7.47
CA GLY A 221 -24.77 -18.14 8.02
C GLY A 221 -23.83 -17.10 7.42
N THR A 222 -22.92 -17.47 6.51
CA THR A 222 -21.92 -16.56 5.94
C THR A 222 -22.41 -15.88 4.66
N PHE A 223 -22.12 -14.59 4.51
CA PHE A 223 -22.33 -13.85 3.26
C PHE A 223 -21.02 -13.72 2.50
N PHE A 224 -20.97 -14.26 1.28
CA PHE A 224 -19.77 -14.25 0.43
C PHE A 224 -19.87 -13.20 -0.68
N GLN A 225 -18.71 -12.76 -1.17
CA GLN A 225 -18.57 -11.74 -2.21
C GLN A 225 -19.45 -10.52 -1.99
N PHE A 226 -19.49 -10.05 -0.74
CA PHE A 226 -20.35 -8.97 -0.32
C PHE A 226 -19.98 -7.68 -1.07
N LYS A 227 -20.98 -6.99 -1.61
CA LYS A 227 -20.87 -5.76 -2.37
C LYS A 227 -21.96 -4.81 -1.92
N ALA A 228 -21.63 -3.54 -1.80
CA ALA A 228 -22.61 -2.49 -1.64
C ALA A 228 -22.18 -1.28 -2.47
N THR A 229 -23.14 -0.65 -3.14
CA THR A 229 -22.96 0.54 -3.96
C THR A 229 -24.05 1.53 -3.66
N VAL A 230 -23.67 2.79 -3.46
CA VAL A 230 -24.57 3.92 -3.24
C VAL A 230 -24.43 4.90 -4.39
N THR A 231 -25.55 5.39 -4.90
CA THR A 231 -25.62 6.49 -5.87
C THR A 231 -26.43 7.64 -5.29
N CYS A 232 -26.15 8.86 -5.74
CA CYS A 232 -26.96 10.04 -5.42
C CYS A 232 -28.15 10.12 -6.39
N GLU A 233 -29.37 10.24 -5.86
CA GLU A 233 -30.55 10.61 -6.64
C GLU A 233 -30.62 12.15 -6.81
N PRO A 234 -31.47 12.68 -7.71
CA PRO A 234 -31.60 14.12 -7.89
C PRO A 234 -31.82 14.88 -6.56
N GLY A 235 -31.08 15.97 -6.37
CA GLY A 235 -31.12 16.76 -5.14
C GLY A 235 -30.01 16.44 -4.13
N CYS A 236 -29.07 15.55 -4.48
CA CYS A 236 -27.84 15.39 -3.73
C CYS A 236 -26.62 15.09 -4.61
N GLU A 237 -25.42 15.37 -4.10
CA GLU A 237 -24.16 15.07 -4.77
C GLU A 237 -23.09 14.63 -3.77
N PHE A 238 -22.22 13.71 -4.15
CA PHE A 238 -21.06 13.35 -3.33
C PHE A 238 -20.08 14.53 -3.30
N VAL A 239 -19.56 14.81 -2.10
CA VAL A 239 -18.55 15.86 -1.88
C VAL A 239 -17.36 15.28 -1.12
N PRO A 240 -16.16 15.89 -1.26
CA PRO A 240 -15.01 15.46 -0.47
C PRO A 240 -15.36 15.48 1.01
N ARG A 241 -14.97 14.43 1.71
CA ARG A 241 -15.12 14.36 3.16
C ARG A 241 -14.36 15.54 3.78
N PRO A 242 -14.91 16.19 4.81
CA PRO A 242 -14.14 17.10 5.62
C PRO A 242 -12.91 16.34 6.12
N ARG A 243 -11.71 16.81 5.77
CA ARG A 243 -10.49 16.25 6.34
C ARG A 243 -10.59 16.47 7.83
N ALA A 244 -10.78 15.39 8.58
CA ALA A 244 -10.61 15.47 10.01
C ALA A 244 -9.19 16.00 10.22
N LEU A 245 -9.06 17.01 11.07
CA LEU A 245 -7.77 17.53 11.52
C LEU A 245 -7.11 16.41 12.35
N HIS A 246 -6.63 15.38 11.67
CA HIS A 246 -5.89 14.28 12.25
C HIS A 246 -4.44 14.76 12.48
N GLY A 247 -3.86 14.25 13.57
CA GLY A 247 -2.43 14.24 13.89
C GLY A 247 -1.64 15.54 13.79
N ASN A 248 -1.07 15.99 14.91
CA ASN A 248 -0.04 17.04 14.91
C ASN A 248 1.36 16.47 14.56
N ASP A 249 1.43 15.34 13.86
CA ASP A 249 2.69 14.69 13.51
C ASP A 249 3.19 15.13 12.13
N ASP A 250 4.50 15.10 11.92
CA ASP A 250 5.13 15.65 10.72
C ASP A 250 4.73 14.89 9.45
N ASP A 251 4.62 13.56 9.54
CA ASP A 251 4.31 12.69 8.40
C ASP A 251 2.92 12.97 7.82
N GLU A 252 1.91 13.18 8.66
CA GLU A 252 0.55 13.52 8.21
C GLU A 252 0.53 14.88 7.50
N ARG A 253 1.25 15.87 8.01
CA ARG A 253 1.34 17.20 7.38
C ARG A 253 2.06 17.14 6.03
N VAL A 254 3.12 16.34 5.93
CA VAL A 254 3.82 16.09 4.65
C VAL A 254 2.87 15.39 3.67
N ALA A 255 2.13 14.38 4.11
CA ALA A 255 1.14 13.70 3.29
C ALA A 255 0.04 14.66 2.80
N ASP A 256 -0.46 15.53 3.67
CA ASP A 256 -1.45 16.55 3.32
C ASP A 256 -0.98 17.47 2.20
N LEU A 257 0.31 17.85 2.20
CA LEU A 257 0.91 18.65 1.14
C LEU A 257 1.09 17.87 -0.16
N ILE A 258 1.55 16.61 -0.09
CA ILE A 258 1.74 15.73 -1.25
C ILE A 258 0.39 15.43 -1.92
N TYR A 259 -0.64 15.18 -1.13
CA TYR A 259 -1.99 14.79 -1.57
C TYR A 259 -3.00 15.95 -1.52
N ARG A 260 -2.54 17.21 -1.53
CA ARG A 260 -3.39 18.40 -1.46
C ARG A 260 -4.46 18.47 -2.56
N ASP A 261 -4.14 17.97 -3.75
CA ASP A 261 -5.02 17.98 -4.91
C ASP A 261 -5.90 16.72 -5.01
N PHE A 262 -5.77 15.80 -4.04
CA PHE A 262 -6.58 14.58 -3.97
C PHE A 262 -7.72 14.76 -2.97
N ALA A 263 -8.94 14.58 -3.47
CA ALA A 263 -10.15 14.58 -2.68
C ALA A 263 -10.51 13.15 -2.25
N GLU A 264 -10.70 12.95 -0.95
CA GLU A 264 -11.22 11.69 -0.41
C GLU A 264 -12.75 11.79 -0.28
N TYR A 265 -13.49 10.97 -1.03
CA TYR A 265 -14.96 11.01 -1.02
C TYR A 265 -15.58 9.97 -0.08
N ALA A 266 -14.87 8.88 0.19
CA ALA A 266 -15.35 7.81 1.05
C ALA A 266 -14.18 7.09 1.75
N VAL A 267 -14.46 6.56 2.95
CA VAL A 267 -13.57 5.65 3.68
C VAL A 267 -14.30 4.35 3.94
N GLY A 268 -13.59 3.23 3.85
CA GLY A 268 -14.14 1.92 4.19
C GLY A 268 -13.89 1.54 5.65
N HIS A 269 -14.74 0.66 6.19
CA HIS A 269 -14.66 0.09 7.53
C HIS A 269 -14.66 -1.43 7.41
N THR A 270 -13.59 -2.09 7.85
CA THR A 270 -13.33 -3.54 7.65
C THR A 270 -13.16 -3.96 6.17
N SER A 271 -13.48 -3.07 5.24
CA SER A 271 -13.19 -3.14 3.81
C SER A 271 -12.71 -1.78 3.33
N SER A 272 -12.37 -1.63 2.05
CA SER A 272 -12.03 -0.34 1.44
C SER A 272 -13.25 0.28 0.75
N ALA A 273 -13.18 1.58 0.46
CA ALA A 273 -14.15 2.27 -0.38
C ALA A 273 -13.57 2.54 -1.77
N HIS A 274 -14.43 2.55 -2.77
CA HIS A 274 -14.12 2.95 -4.15
C HIS A 274 -15.20 3.91 -4.63
N TRP A 275 -14.83 4.85 -5.49
CA TRP A 275 -15.77 5.80 -6.06
C TRP A 275 -15.45 6.07 -7.53
N GLU A 276 -16.49 6.32 -8.31
CA GLU A 276 -16.36 6.53 -9.75
C GLU A 276 -17.40 7.57 -10.23
N PRO A 277 -17.01 8.53 -11.09
CA PRO A 277 -15.64 8.86 -11.50
C PRO A 277 -14.75 9.34 -10.34
N ALA A 278 -13.42 9.33 -10.53
CA ALA A 278 -12.47 9.76 -9.49
C ALA A 278 -12.67 11.23 -9.07
N ASP A 279 -12.93 12.09 -10.07
CA ASP A 279 -13.26 13.49 -9.90
C ASP A 279 -14.79 13.64 -10.05
N ARG A 280 -15.47 14.04 -8.97
CA ARG A 280 -16.94 14.12 -8.88
C ARG A 280 -17.64 12.76 -9.01
N PRO A 281 -17.50 11.90 -7.99
CA PRO A 281 -18.12 10.59 -8.04
C PRO A 281 -19.64 10.69 -8.13
N THR A 282 -20.22 9.80 -8.91
CA THR A 282 -21.66 9.56 -8.99
C THR A 282 -22.05 8.28 -8.24
N SER A 283 -21.06 7.46 -7.89
CA SER A 283 -21.22 6.25 -7.11
C SER A 283 -20.08 6.06 -6.10
N VAL A 284 -20.41 5.50 -4.95
CA VAL A 284 -19.48 5.03 -3.91
C VAL A 284 -19.80 3.58 -3.62
N SER A 285 -18.79 2.71 -3.53
CA SER A 285 -18.97 1.28 -3.31
C SER A 285 -17.93 0.68 -2.36
N LEU A 286 -18.25 -0.48 -1.78
CA LEU A 286 -17.28 -1.31 -1.05
C LEU A 286 -16.36 -2.01 -2.05
N THR A 287 -15.07 -2.06 -1.73
CA THR A 287 -14.11 -2.92 -2.43
C THR A 287 -13.26 -3.68 -1.43
N TRP A 288 -13.04 -4.96 -1.71
CA TRP A 288 -12.20 -5.85 -0.91
C TRP A 288 -10.81 -6.04 -1.49
N LEU A 289 -10.59 -5.51 -2.70
CA LEU A 289 -9.31 -5.52 -3.39
C LEU A 289 -9.16 -4.16 -4.09
N PRO A 290 -8.84 -3.09 -3.36
CA PRO A 290 -8.63 -1.77 -3.95
C PRO A 290 -7.44 -1.81 -4.91
N THR A 291 -7.55 -1.05 -6.00
CA THR A 291 -6.49 -0.93 -7.00
C THR A 291 -6.22 0.54 -7.27
N SER A 292 -4.96 0.95 -7.26
CA SER A 292 -4.55 2.30 -7.62
C SER A 292 -3.32 2.26 -8.52
N LEU A 293 -3.22 3.22 -9.43
CA LEU A 293 -2.05 3.37 -10.28
C LEU A 293 -0.97 4.13 -9.50
N VAL A 294 0.09 3.42 -9.12
CA VAL A 294 1.27 4.06 -8.53
C VAL A 294 2.24 4.44 -9.65
N LYS A 295 2.57 5.73 -9.74
CA LYS A 295 3.57 6.21 -10.70
C LYS A 295 4.94 5.64 -10.34
N ARG A 296 5.68 5.15 -11.33
CA ARG A 296 7.06 4.71 -11.14
C ARG A 296 7.95 5.92 -10.87
N MET A 297 8.85 5.80 -9.90
CA MET A 297 9.90 6.79 -9.69
C MET A 297 10.93 6.74 -10.81
N ASP A 298 11.27 7.90 -11.38
CA ASP A 298 12.34 8.01 -12.36
C ASP A 298 13.70 8.15 -11.65
N ALA A 299 14.60 7.24 -11.96
CA ALA A 299 15.93 7.22 -11.36
C ALA A 299 16.91 8.20 -12.01
N ALA A 300 16.56 8.78 -13.17
CA ALA A 300 17.26 9.92 -13.74
C ALA A 300 16.99 11.23 -12.96
N GLY A 301 15.92 11.27 -12.14
CA GLY A 301 15.51 12.47 -11.42
C GLY A 301 14.80 13.48 -12.30
N ASP A 302 14.72 14.72 -11.84
CA ASP A 302 14.12 15.83 -12.58
C ASP A 302 14.97 16.18 -13.84
N PRO A 303 14.36 16.48 -15.00
CA PRO A 303 15.09 16.84 -16.23
C PRO A 303 16.13 17.95 -16.06
N ILE A 304 15.91 18.88 -15.12
CA ILE A 304 16.87 19.96 -14.79
C ILE A 304 18.26 19.39 -14.49
N LEU A 305 18.36 18.22 -13.85
CA LEU A 305 19.64 17.59 -13.54
C LEU A 305 20.38 17.15 -14.80
N ALA A 306 19.68 16.55 -15.76
CA ALA A 306 20.27 16.14 -17.03
C ALA A 306 20.72 17.35 -17.86
N GLU A 307 19.93 18.44 -17.85
CA GLU A 307 20.27 19.70 -18.51
C GLU A 307 21.53 20.35 -17.93
N GLU A 308 21.69 20.38 -16.60
CA GLU A 308 22.91 20.90 -15.97
C GLU A 308 24.12 20.01 -16.27
N LEU A 309 23.96 18.69 -16.20
CA LEU A 309 25.05 17.75 -16.47
C LEU A 309 25.55 17.83 -17.93
N ALA A 310 24.64 18.03 -18.89
CA ALA A 310 24.96 18.14 -20.31
C ALA A 310 25.82 19.39 -20.65
N LYS A 311 25.84 20.41 -19.77
CA LYS A 311 26.67 21.61 -19.94
C LYS A 311 28.14 21.37 -19.57
N THR A 312 28.43 20.27 -18.88
CA THR A 312 29.77 19.93 -18.40
C THR A 312 30.53 19.12 -19.44
N LYS A 313 31.86 19.14 -19.39
CA LYS A 313 32.68 18.38 -20.35
C LYS A 313 32.46 16.87 -20.30
N LEU A 314 32.11 16.34 -19.13
CA LEU A 314 31.83 14.90 -18.98
C LEU A 314 30.41 14.52 -19.46
N GLY A 315 29.50 15.50 -19.53
CA GLY A 315 28.12 15.31 -20.03
C GLY A 315 27.25 14.38 -19.18
N GLY A 316 27.74 13.88 -18.04
CA GLY A 316 27.05 12.90 -17.22
C GLY A 316 27.95 12.29 -16.14
N LEU A 317 27.38 11.35 -15.37
CA LEU A 317 28.00 10.79 -14.18
C LEU A 317 28.58 9.38 -14.41
N ARG A 318 29.38 9.22 -15.48
CA ARG A 318 30.04 7.92 -15.75
C ARG A 318 31.05 7.61 -14.65
N GLY A 319 30.93 6.45 -14.00
CA GLY A 319 31.78 6.09 -12.86
C GLY A 319 33.28 6.07 -13.20
N LEU A 320 33.62 5.60 -14.41
CA LEU A 320 35.00 5.66 -14.89
C LEU A 320 35.50 7.11 -15.08
N ALA A 321 34.68 7.99 -15.65
CA ALA A 321 35.06 9.39 -15.86
C ALA A 321 35.31 10.10 -14.51
N LEU A 322 34.46 9.86 -13.50
CA LEU A 322 34.67 10.40 -12.16
C LEU A 322 35.97 9.86 -11.49
N ALA A 323 36.45 8.69 -11.91
CA ALA A 323 37.67 8.10 -11.39
C ALA A 323 38.96 8.60 -12.09
N THR A 324 38.92 8.92 -13.39
CA THR A 324 40.13 9.12 -14.20
C THR A 324 40.20 10.45 -14.94
N ALA A 325 39.10 11.18 -15.11
CA ALA A 325 39.11 12.46 -15.82
C ALA A 325 39.93 13.53 -15.09
N ARG A 326 40.21 14.64 -15.80
CA ARG A 326 40.89 15.79 -15.22
C ARG A 326 40.10 16.31 -14.01
N THR A 327 40.81 16.73 -12.98
CA THR A 327 40.23 17.16 -11.70
C THR A 327 39.22 18.28 -11.89
N GLU A 328 39.50 19.23 -12.76
CA GLU A 328 38.64 20.36 -13.06
C GLU A 328 37.32 19.92 -13.71
N ASP A 329 37.38 18.93 -14.61
CA ASP A 329 36.21 18.40 -15.30
C ASP A 329 35.33 17.58 -14.33
N VAL A 330 35.93 16.87 -13.36
CA VAL A 330 35.18 16.17 -12.30
C VAL A 330 34.46 17.17 -11.41
N PHE A 331 35.13 18.23 -10.94
CA PHE A 331 34.50 19.24 -10.08
C PHE A 331 33.43 20.04 -10.83
N GLU A 332 33.62 20.36 -12.10
CA GLU A 332 32.58 20.94 -12.96
C GLU A 332 31.32 20.06 -12.95
N THR A 333 31.47 18.74 -13.13
CA THR A 333 30.35 17.79 -13.10
C THR A 333 29.70 17.65 -11.72
N LEU A 334 30.45 17.58 -10.63
CA LEU A 334 29.86 17.50 -9.28
C LEU A 334 29.11 18.78 -8.91
N ARG A 335 29.65 19.95 -9.28
CA ARG A 335 28.95 21.24 -9.10
C ARG A 335 27.68 21.33 -9.94
N ALA A 336 27.65 20.74 -11.13
CA ALA A 336 26.43 20.69 -11.94
C ALA A 336 25.30 19.90 -11.27
N VAL A 337 25.61 18.83 -10.52
CA VAL A 337 24.59 18.11 -9.70
C VAL A 337 24.01 19.04 -8.64
N ALA A 338 24.86 19.74 -7.88
CA ALA A 338 24.42 20.69 -6.87
C ALA A 338 23.63 21.87 -7.48
N ALA A 339 24.08 22.40 -8.62
CA ALA A 339 23.40 23.48 -9.34
C ALA A 339 22.02 23.05 -9.84
N GLY A 340 21.88 21.83 -10.35
CA GLY A 340 20.58 21.29 -10.78
C GLY A 340 19.61 21.16 -9.60
N TYR A 341 20.08 20.67 -8.45
CA TYR A 341 19.26 20.61 -7.25
C TYR A 341 18.88 21.99 -6.72
N ALA A 342 19.80 22.96 -6.74
CA ALA A 342 19.53 24.35 -6.35
C ALA A 342 18.44 25.00 -7.22
N LYS A 343 18.49 24.77 -8.55
CA LYS A 343 17.44 25.24 -9.48
C LYS A 343 16.10 24.58 -9.19
N TRP A 344 16.10 23.27 -8.98
CA TRP A 344 14.88 22.56 -8.60
C TRP A 344 14.27 23.09 -7.29
N ILE A 345 15.08 23.40 -6.27
CA ILE A 345 14.61 24.01 -5.03
C ILE A 345 13.98 25.39 -5.29
N ALA A 346 14.59 26.21 -6.16
CA ALA A 346 14.05 27.52 -6.53
C ALA A 346 12.70 27.40 -7.27
N ASP A 347 12.54 26.41 -8.14
CA ASP A 347 11.28 26.13 -8.83
C ASP A 347 10.20 25.69 -7.84
N ARG A 348 10.52 24.80 -6.89
CA ARG A 348 9.59 24.37 -5.83
C ARG A 348 9.19 25.53 -4.91
N ARG A 349 10.12 26.44 -4.60
CA ARG A 349 9.83 27.67 -3.84
C ARG A 349 8.89 28.61 -4.62
N THR A 350 9.04 28.70 -5.94
CA THR A 350 8.14 29.49 -6.77
C THR A 350 6.75 28.85 -6.82
N GLU A 351 6.69 27.52 -6.94
CA GLU A 351 5.45 26.75 -6.92
C GLU A 351 4.69 26.88 -5.59
N SER A 352 5.39 26.89 -4.46
CA SER A 352 4.76 27.01 -3.14
C SER A 352 4.04 28.35 -2.92
N LEU A 353 4.38 29.40 -3.67
CA LEU A 353 3.67 30.68 -3.65
C LEU A 353 2.21 30.58 -4.16
N ASN A 354 1.87 29.51 -4.88
CA ASN A 354 0.50 29.26 -5.35
C ASN A 354 -0.37 28.57 -4.29
N LEU A 355 0.19 28.18 -3.15
CA LEU A 355 -0.57 27.60 -2.05
C LEU A 355 -1.36 28.70 -1.32
N SER A 356 -2.62 28.41 -1.00
CA SER A 356 -3.51 29.32 -0.27
C SER A 356 -3.75 28.91 1.18
N ASP A 357 -3.61 27.62 1.52
CA ASP A 357 -3.76 27.13 2.89
C ASP A 357 -2.48 27.37 3.70
N GLU A 358 -2.57 28.17 4.76
CA GLU A 358 -1.45 28.53 5.63
C GLU A 358 -0.72 27.31 6.22
N ARG A 359 -1.43 26.20 6.47
CA ARG A 359 -0.82 24.96 6.98
C ARG A 359 0.07 24.33 5.92
N LEU A 360 -0.39 24.31 4.67
CA LEU A 360 0.37 23.78 3.55
C LEU A 360 1.59 24.65 3.24
N ILE A 361 1.43 25.98 3.32
CA ILE A 361 2.55 26.93 3.18
C ILE A 361 3.64 26.64 4.22
N ARG A 362 3.28 26.55 5.50
CA ARG A 362 4.24 26.25 6.58
C ARG A 362 4.97 24.92 6.37
N GLN A 363 4.25 23.88 5.95
CA GLN A 363 4.88 22.59 5.68
C GLN A 363 5.81 22.63 4.46
N ALA A 364 5.42 23.37 3.41
CA ALA A 364 6.26 23.58 2.23
C ALA A 364 7.56 24.30 2.59
N ASP A 365 7.49 25.34 3.42
CA ASP A 365 8.66 26.08 3.90
C ASP A 365 9.62 25.17 4.69
N LEU A 366 9.10 24.34 5.59
CA LEU A 366 9.91 23.38 6.35
C LEU A 366 10.63 22.39 5.42
N ASN A 367 9.92 21.87 4.41
CA ASN A 367 10.52 20.97 3.42
C ASN A 367 11.59 21.67 2.57
N LEU A 368 11.40 22.94 2.20
CA LEU A 368 12.38 23.74 1.47
C LEU A 368 13.62 24.04 2.30
N VAL A 369 13.48 24.25 3.62
CA VAL A 369 14.62 24.39 4.54
C VAL A 369 15.43 23.10 4.56
N ARG A 370 14.79 21.94 4.76
CA ARG A 370 15.46 20.63 4.72
C ARG A 370 16.18 20.37 3.39
N CYS A 371 15.55 20.74 2.27
CA CYS A 371 16.19 20.64 0.95
C CYS A 371 17.43 21.55 0.83
N SER A 372 17.36 22.76 1.39
CA SER A 372 18.48 23.71 1.38
C SER A 372 19.64 23.22 2.25
N GLU A 373 19.35 22.67 3.43
CA GLU A 373 20.34 22.02 4.30
C GLU A 373 21.04 20.84 3.59
N ALA A 374 20.28 20.00 2.88
CA ALA A 374 20.84 18.91 2.09
C ALA A 374 21.76 19.42 0.96
N LEU A 375 21.36 20.49 0.26
CA LEU A 375 22.19 21.14 -0.76
C LEU A 375 23.50 21.67 -0.17
N GLU A 376 23.46 22.32 0.99
CA GLU A 376 24.66 22.81 1.69
C GLU A 376 25.59 21.66 2.06
N ARG A 377 25.04 20.53 2.54
CA ARG A 377 25.83 19.32 2.84
C ARG A 377 26.50 18.74 1.62
N ILE A 378 25.79 18.66 0.49
CA ILE A 378 26.35 18.26 -0.81
C ILE A 378 27.52 19.18 -1.20
N ALA A 379 27.32 20.50 -1.07
CA ALA A 379 28.35 21.48 -1.38
C ALA A 379 29.59 21.32 -0.48
N ARG A 380 29.42 21.08 0.83
CA ARG A 380 30.53 20.76 1.75
C ARG A 380 31.28 19.49 1.33
N GLY A 381 30.56 18.47 0.88
CA GLY A 381 31.16 17.26 0.31
C GLY A 381 32.05 17.55 -0.90
N ILE A 382 31.64 18.48 -1.77
CA ILE A 382 32.45 18.91 -2.92
C ILE A 382 33.69 19.68 -2.43
N SER A 383 33.52 20.63 -1.50
CA SER A 383 34.65 21.39 -0.92
C SER A 383 35.67 20.49 -0.25
N LEU A 384 35.26 19.45 0.49
CA LEU A 384 36.17 18.45 1.06
C LEU A 384 37.06 17.81 -0.02
N LEU A 385 36.48 17.45 -1.16
CA LEU A 385 37.24 16.85 -2.25
C LEU A 385 38.20 17.84 -2.93
N GLU A 386 37.91 19.14 -2.88
CA GLU A 386 38.76 20.19 -3.42
C GLU A 386 39.95 20.48 -2.50
N ASP A 387 39.69 20.53 -1.19
CA ASP A 387 40.65 20.94 -0.17
C ASP A 387 41.56 19.79 0.31
N ASP A 388 41.09 18.54 0.24
CA ASP A 388 41.83 17.36 0.68
C ASP A 388 42.17 16.40 -0.49
N PRO A 389 43.44 16.39 -0.95
CA PRO A 389 43.91 15.45 -1.97
C PRO A 389 43.75 13.97 -1.61
N VAL A 390 43.75 13.62 -0.31
CA VAL A 390 43.53 12.25 0.16
C VAL A 390 42.07 11.85 -0.01
N ALA A 391 41.13 12.72 0.38
CA ALA A 391 39.71 12.53 0.13
C ALA A 391 39.42 12.42 -1.38
N LEU A 392 39.98 13.28 -2.22
CA LEU A 392 39.84 13.19 -3.67
C LEU A 392 40.34 11.85 -4.22
N ARG A 393 41.51 11.39 -3.75
CA ARG A 393 42.08 10.11 -4.16
C ARG A 393 41.20 8.94 -3.72
N ALA A 394 40.67 8.96 -2.50
CA ALA A 394 39.74 7.94 -2.01
C ALA A 394 38.45 7.91 -2.84
N PHE A 395 37.89 9.06 -3.17
CA PHE A 395 36.69 9.17 -4.02
C PHE A 395 36.91 8.60 -5.42
N ARG A 396 38.06 8.89 -6.04
CA ARG A 396 38.43 8.33 -7.35
C ARG A 396 38.61 6.81 -7.30
N LEU A 397 39.28 6.30 -6.27
CA LEU A 397 39.45 4.85 -6.07
C LEU A 397 38.11 4.14 -5.84
N ALA A 398 37.21 4.76 -5.07
CA ALA A 398 35.86 4.25 -4.83
C ALA A 398 35.06 4.16 -6.14
N ASN A 399 35.05 5.22 -6.96
CA ASN A 399 34.41 5.21 -8.28
C ASN A 399 34.99 4.15 -9.21
N ARG A 400 36.33 3.97 -9.21
CA ARG A 400 36.99 2.91 -9.98
C ARG A 400 36.58 1.51 -9.52
N ALA A 401 36.49 1.29 -8.20
CA ALA A 401 36.08 0.01 -7.64
C ALA A 401 34.63 -0.32 -8.05
N MET A 402 33.72 0.66 -7.98
CA MET A 402 32.33 0.50 -8.39
C MET A 402 32.21 0.23 -9.89
N TYR A 403 32.99 0.92 -10.73
CA TYR A 403 33.06 0.64 -12.16
C TYR A 403 33.51 -0.80 -12.46
N ILE A 404 34.58 -1.27 -11.79
CA ILE A 404 35.09 -2.64 -11.93
C ILE A 404 34.03 -3.66 -11.51
N GLN A 405 33.37 -3.43 -10.37
CA GLN A 405 32.35 -4.33 -9.83
C GLN A 405 31.13 -4.41 -10.75
N ALA A 406 30.67 -3.28 -11.32
CA ALA A 406 29.57 -3.27 -12.28
C ALA A 406 29.87 -4.13 -13.52
N GLY A 407 31.14 -4.17 -13.96
CA GLY A 407 31.60 -5.03 -15.06
C GLY A 407 31.45 -6.53 -14.79
N TRP A 408 31.33 -6.98 -13.53
CA TRP A 408 31.17 -8.40 -13.21
C TRP A 408 29.78 -8.96 -13.54
N ALA A 409 28.74 -8.10 -13.57
CA ALA A 409 27.37 -8.51 -13.85
C ALA A 409 27.09 -8.70 -15.36
N GLY A 410 27.84 -8.03 -16.24
CA GLY A 410 27.59 -7.94 -17.68
C GLY A 410 28.27 -8.99 -18.58
N ALA A 411 28.87 -10.04 -18.01
CA ALA A 411 29.73 -11.05 -18.66
C ALA A 411 31.20 -10.65 -18.87
N ARG A 412 32.06 -11.05 -17.91
CA ARG A 412 33.31 -11.82 -18.11
C ARG A 412 33.96 -12.06 -16.73
N ARG A 413 33.84 -13.28 -16.18
CA ARG A 413 34.63 -13.75 -15.02
C ARG A 413 36.12 -13.96 -15.36
N THR A 414 36.51 -13.70 -16.61
CA THR A 414 37.84 -13.94 -17.16
C THR A 414 38.18 -12.84 -18.16
N ALA A 415 38.61 -11.68 -17.67
CA ALA A 415 39.39 -10.73 -18.44
C ALA A 415 40.27 -9.98 -17.45
N HIS A 416 41.51 -9.75 -17.82
CA HIS A 416 42.42 -8.90 -17.08
C HIS A 416 41.73 -7.58 -16.70
N LEU A 417 42.08 -7.03 -15.52
CA LEU A 417 41.57 -5.79 -14.92
C LEU A 417 41.91 -4.53 -15.75
N ASP A 418 41.92 -4.64 -17.07
CA ASP A 418 42.16 -3.55 -17.98
C ASP A 418 40.85 -2.78 -18.12
N VAL A 419 40.89 -1.57 -17.58
CA VAL A 419 39.83 -0.57 -17.66
C VAL A 419 39.72 -0.15 -19.12
N ASP A 420 38.78 -0.73 -19.86
CA ASP A 420 38.47 -0.32 -21.24
C ASP A 420 37.65 0.99 -21.20
N PRO A 421 38.18 2.13 -21.68
CA PRO A 421 37.47 3.41 -21.73
C PRO A 421 36.37 3.47 -22.78
N ASP A 422 36.42 2.58 -23.79
CA ASP A 422 35.50 2.56 -24.94
C ASP A 422 34.36 1.53 -24.76
N ASN A 423 34.27 0.91 -23.58
CA ASN A 423 33.22 -0.06 -23.29
C ASN A 423 31.85 0.62 -23.17
N ALA A 424 30.97 0.36 -24.14
CA ALA A 424 29.61 0.86 -24.23
C ALA A 424 28.67 0.40 -23.08
N PHE A 425 29.12 -0.48 -22.18
CA PHE A 425 28.45 -0.83 -20.92
C PHE A 425 28.79 0.13 -19.77
N ALA A 426 29.00 1.42 -20.08
CA ALA A 426 29.47 2.43 -19.15
C ALA A 426 28.53 2.57 -17.94
N PHE A 427 28.92 1.97 -16.81
CA PHE A 427 28.29 2.20 -15.52
C PHE A 427 28.24 3.70 -15.25
N ALA A 428 27.01 4.22 -15.20
CA ALA A 428 26.71 5.62 -14.94
C ALA A 428 25.89 5.71 -13.66
N TRP A 429 26.30 6.62 -12.80
CA TRP A 429 25.58 6.90 -11.58
C TRP A 429 24.28 7.64 -11.88
N ARG A 430 23.26 7.33 -11.10
CA ARG A 430 22.06 8.14 -10.96
C ARG A 430 22.40 9.36 -10.10
N PRO A 431 21.85 10.56 -10.40
CA PRO A 431 22.21 11.77 -9.67
C PRO A 431 22.09 11.65 -8.15
N PHE A 432 21.02 11.01 -7.65
CA PHE A 432 20.81 10.84 -6.21
C PHE A 432 21.91 10.00 -5.54
N GLN A 433 22.54 9.06 -6.24
CA GLN A 433 23.59 8.20 -5.68
C GLN A 433 24.86 9.02 -5.39
N ILE A 434 25.23 9.90 -6.33
CA ILE A 434 26.35 10.82 -6.15
C ILE A 434 26.02 11.90 -5.11
N ALA A 435 24.82 12.48 -5.18
CA ALA A 435 24.38 13.48 -4.21
C ALA A 435 24.40 12.92 -2.77
N PHE A 436 23.88 11.71 -2.57
CA PHE A 436 23.93 11.04 -1.27
C PHE A 436 25.37 10.80 -0.80
N ALA A 437 26.24 10.29 -1.68
CA ALA A 437 27.64 10.07 -1.31
C ALA A 437 28.30 11.39 -0.88
N LEU A 438 28.19 12.45 -1.69
CA LEU A 438 28.74 13.79 -1.40
C LEU A 438 28.26 14.34 -0.06
N LEU A 439 26.95 14.26 0.19
CA LEU A 439 26.33 14.69 1.44
C LEU A 439 26.93 13.99 2.68
N CYS A 440 27.30 12.72 2.55
CA CYS A 440 27.86 11.92 3.64
C CYS A 440 29.40 12.03 3.78
N LEU A 441 30.13 12.50 2.77
CA LEU A 441 31.61 12.46 2.77
C LEU A 441 32.24 13.20 3.96
N PRO A 442 31.83 14.42 4.33
CA PRO A 442 32.45 15.15 5.45
C PRO A 442 32.39 14.39 6.78
N GLY A 443 31.21 13.90 7.19
CA GLY A 443 31.04 13.11 8.41
C GLY A 443 31.65 11.70 8.35
N ALA A 444 31.91 11.20 7.15
CA ALA A 444 32.59 9.92 6.93
C ALA A 444 34.12 10.03 7.00
N ALA A 445 34.67 11.15 6.50
CA ALA A 445 36.10 11.42 6.44
C ALA A 445 36.65 11.93 7.79
N ASP A 446 35.93 12.81 8.47
CA ASP A 446 36.34 13.41 9.73
C ASP A 446 35.45 12.95 10.90
N ARG A 447 36.10 12.42 11.94
CA ARG A 447 35.42 11.94 13.16
C ARG A 447 34.91 13.08 14.04
N GLY A 448 35.46 14.30 13.92
CA GLY A 448 35.05 15.48 14.66
C GLY A 448 33.98 16.32 13.95
N HIS A 449 33.56 15.94 12.75
CA HIS A 449 32.60 16.70 11.96
C HIS A 449 31.19 16.63 12.58
N LEU A 450 30.43 17.73 12.52
CA LEU A 450 29.07 17.82 13.11
C LEU A 450 28.12 16.75 12.54
N ASP A 451 28.17 16.50 11.24
CA ASP A 451 27.38 15.47 10.57
C ASP A 451 27.76 14.02 10.99
N ARG A 452 28.77 13.80 11.84
CA ARG A 452 29.17 12.46 12.31
C ARG A 452 28.07 11.75 13.11
N GLU A 453 27.22 12.52 13.77
CA GLU A 453 26.09 12.03 14.58
C GLU A 453 24.78 11.92 13.75
N VAL A 454 24.82 12.26 12.47
CA VAL A 454 23.65 12.20 11.58
C VAL A 454 23.54 10.84 10.92
N PHE A 455 22.32 10.27 10.94
CA PHE A 455 21.99 9.04 10.21
C PHE A 455 21.17 9.37 8.96
N ASP A 456 21.80 9.31 7.79
CA ASP A 456 21.15 9.60 6.51
C ASP A 456 20.53 8.35 5.88
N LEU A 457 19.24 8.42 5.56
CA LEU A 457 18.47 7.34 4.94
C LEU A 457 18.09 7.67 3.49
N ILE A 458 18.41 6.77 2.56
CA ILE A 458 17.91 6.86 1.18
C ILE A 458 16.51 6.26 1.09
N TRP A 459 15.50 7.12 1.00
CA TRP A 459 14.12 6.70 0.70
C TRP A 459 13.86 6.64 -0.80
N PHE A 460 14.15 5.49 -1.40
CA PHE A 460 13.98 5.21 -2.84
C PHE A 460 13.43 3.78 -3.01
N PRO A 461 12.56 3.47 -3.99
CA PRO A 461 12.00 2.12 -4.17
C PRO A 461 13.06 1.02 -4.32
N THR A 462 12.67 -0.23 -4.04
CA THR A 462 13.50 -1.42 -4.25
C THR A 462 13.87 -1.57 -5.73
N GLY A 463 15.08 -2.09 -6.00
CA GLY A 463 15.64 -2.11 -7.36
C GLY A 463 16.04 -0.72 -7.91
N GLY A 464 15.93 0.33 -7.09
CA GLY A 464 16.19 1.72 -7.48
C GLY A 464 17.64 2.20 -7.35
N GLY A 465 18.59 1.31 -7.04
CA GLY A 465 20.02 1.66 -7.00
C GLY A 465 20.55 2.15 -5.65
N LYS A 466 19.84 1.89 -4.54
CA LYS A 466 20.27 2.30 -3.19
C LYS A 466 21.58 1.66 -2.78
N THR A 467 21.72 0.37 -3.08
CA THR A 467 22.89 -0.44 -2.70
C THR A 467 24.18 0.17 -3.23
N GLU A 468 24.18 0.63 -4.47
CA GLU A 468 25.34 1.21 -5.14
C GLU A 468 25.76 2.54 -4.49
N ALA A 469 24.81 3.35 -4.01
CA ALA A 469 25.13 4.58 -3.28
C ALA A 469 25.83 4.28 -1.94
N TYR A 470 25.33 3.31 -1.17
CA TYR A 470 25.98 2.89 0.07
C TYR A 470 27.33 2.23 -0.17
N LEU A 471 27.47 1.43 -1.23
CA LEU A 471 28.74 0.81 -1.61
C LEU A 471 29.80 1.84 -2.03
N LEU A 472 29.40 2.92 -2.73
CA LEU A 472 30.31 4.03 -3.03
C LEU A 472 30.86 4.66 -1.75
N LEU A 473 29.98 4.95 -0.79
CA LEU A 473 30.37 5.52 0.50
C LEU A 473 31.26 4.56 1.31
N ALA A 474 30.91 3.27 1.35
CA ALA A 474 31.73 2.25 2.02
C ALA A 474 33.12 2.13 1.39
N ALA A 475 33.20 2.10 0.05
CA ALA A 475 34.47 2.05 -0.67
C ALA A 475 35.30 3.32 -0.41
N PHE A 476 34.68 4.50 -0.40
CA PHE A 476 35.36 5.74 -0.02
C PHE A 476 35.97 5.63 1.38
N VAL A 477 35.20 5.22 2.38
CA VAL A 477 35.67 5.08 3.77
C VAL A 477 36.83 4.08 3.88
N LEU A 478 36.75 2.95 3.18
CA LEU A 478 37.82 1.94 3.16
C LEU A 478 39.13 2.51 2.59
N PHE A 479 39.07 3.22 1.46
CA PHE A 479 40.26 3.83 0.86
C PHE A 479 40.78 5.00 1.70
N HIS A 480 39.90 5.89 2.16
CA HIS A 480 40.27 7.04 2.97
C HIS A 480 41.01 6.63 4.24
N ARG A 481 40.46 5.68 5.01
CA ARG A 481 41.10 5.14 6.23
C ARG A 481 42.43 4.44 5.98
N ARG A 482 42.71 4.00 4.76
CA ARG A 482 43.98 3.35 4.41
C ARG A 482 45.03 4.36 3.96
N LEU A 483 44.61 5.51 3.44
CA LEU A 483 45.48 6.57 2.95
C LEU A 483 45.89 7.56 4.05
N VAL A 484 45.08 7.71 5.10
CA VAL A 484 45.34 8.55 6.29
C VAL A 484 46.09 7.80 7.38
#